data_AF-A0A388PHN9-F1
#
_entry.id   AF-A0A388PHN9-F1
#
_cell.length_a   1.000
_cell.length_b   1.000
_cell.length_c   1.000
_cell.angle_alpha   90.00
_cell.angle_beta   90.00
_cell.angle_gamma   90.00
#
_symmetry.space_group_name_H-M   'P 1'
#
loop_
_entity.id
_entity.type
_entity.pdbx_description
1 polymer ?
#
loop_
_entity_poly.entity_id
_entity_poly.type
_entity_poly.pdbx_seq_one_letter_code
_entity_poly.pdbx_strand_id
1 'polypeptide(L)'
;MADCMACIRRNDFEVFIKEWIAADRPFLGICMGLQVLFERSEEAAVPGLGIFPGVVTRFPSTPACAFRTWVGMKPFLRPRAP
;
A
#
# COMPACT_ATOMS: atom_id res chain seq x y z
N MET A 1 3.66 -2.42 -9.64
CA MET A 1 3.11 -1.17 -9.06
C MET A 1 2.64 -0.16 -10.11
N ALA A 2 3.45 0.17 -11.14
CA ALA A 2 3.10 1.18 -12.17
C ALA A 2 1.76 0.90 -12.88
N ASP A 3 1.58 -0.31 -13.44
CA ASP A 3 0.34 -0.65 -14.15
C ASP A 3 -0.89 -0.67 -13.24
N CYS A 4 -0.72 -1.11 -11.99
CA CYS A 4 -1.79 -1.12 -11.00
C CYS A 4 -2.25 0.31 -10.68
N MET A 5 -1.32 1.24 -10.41
CA MET A 5 -1.67 2.64 -10.18
C MET A 5 -2.27 3.31 -11.41
N ALA A 6 -1.79 2.97 -12.61
CA ALA A 6 -2.39 3.45 -13.86
C ALA A 6 -3.83 2.98 -14.00
N CYS A 7 -4.12 1.72 -13.68
CA CYS A 7 -5.48 1.17 -13.67
C CYS A 7 -6.36 1.86 -12.63
N ILE A 8 -5.89 2.04 -11.40
CA ILE A 8 -6.64 2.72 -10.33
C ILE A 8 -7.04 4.14 -10.76
N ARG A 9 -6.10 4.91 -11.32
CA ARG A 9 -6.35 6.29 -11.76
C ARG A 9 -7.24 6.36 -12.98
N ARG A 10 -7.06 5.46 -13.95
CA ARG A 10 -7.89 5.40 -15.16
C ARG A 10 -9.35 5.08 -14.87
N ASN A 11 -9.63 4.38 -13.75
CA ASN A 11 -10.98 4.02 -13.34
C ASN A 11 -11.54 4.92 -12.22
N ASP A 12 -10.89 6.05 -11.92
CA ASP A 12 -11.28 6.99 -10.86
C ASP A 12 -11.41 6.36 -9.46
N PHE A 13 -10.79 5.19 -9.24
CA PHE A 13 -10.87 4.47 -7.97
C PHE A 13 -10.00 5.11 -6.88
N GLU A 14 -9.07 5.99 -7.24
CA GLU A 14 -8.24 6.69 -6.26
C GLU A 14 -9.09 7.49 -5.26
N VAL A 15 -10.08 8.25 -5.74
CA VAL A 15 -10.97 9.05 -4.90
C VAL A 15 -11.86 8.13 -4.06
N PHE A 16 -12.49 7.14 -4.69
CA PHE A 16 -13.37 6.18 -4.00
C PHE A 16 -12.68 5.43 -2.87
N ILE A 17 -11.46 4.92 -3.10
CA ILE A 17 -10.69 4.19 -2.07
C ILE A 17 -10.34 5.12 -0.91
N LYS A 18 -9.91 6.36 -1.20
CA LYS A 18 -9.58 7.36 -0.18
C LYS A 18 -10.80 7.69 0.69
N GLU A 19 -11.96 7.91 0.08
CA GLU A 19 -13.21 8.19 0.78
C GLU A 19 -13.70 6.99 1.60
N TRP A 20 -13.64 5.76 1.05
CA TRP A 20 -14.03 4.54 1.76
C TRP A 20 -13.21 4.34 3.04
N ILE A 21 -11.90 4.53 2.95
CA ILE A 21 -10.99 4.41 4.09
C ILE A 21 -11.18 5.58 5.06
N ALA A 22 -11.43 6.80 4.57
CA ALA A 22 -11.72 7.96 5.41
C ALA A 22 -13.02 7.79 6.21
N ALA A 23 -13.99 7.05 5.67
CA ALA A 23 -15.24 6.68 6.35
C ALA A 23 -15.09 5.52 7.35
N ASP A 24 -13.87 5.14 7.72
CA ASP A 24 -13.52 4.06 8.66
C ASP A 24 -14.15 2.70 8.31
N ARG A 25 -14.30 2.44 7.01
CA ARG A 25 -14.83 1.16 6.51
C ARG A 25 -13.70 0.16 6.32
N PRO A 26 -13.95 -1.14 6.55
CA PRO A 26 -12.94 -2.17 6.37
C PRO A 26 -12.45 -2.18 4.91
N PHE A 27 -11.14 -2.22 4.75
CA PHE A 27 -10.44 -2.31 3.46
C PHE A 27 -9.37 -3.39 3.55
N LEU A 28 -9.35 -4.32 2.59
CA LEU A 28 -8.35 -5.39 2.50
C LEU A 28 -7.48 -5.19 1.25
N GLY A 29 -6.22 -4.81 1.44
CA GLY A 29 -5.22 -4.80 0.39
C GLY A 29 -4.53 -6.16 0.28
N ILE A 30 -4.54 -6.77 -0.92
CA ILE A 30 -3.85 -8.05 -1.18
C ILE A 30 -2.69 -7.84 -2.13
N CYS A 31 -1.50 -8.32 -1.77
CA CYS A 31 -0.28 -8.22 -2.58
C CYS A 31 -0.01 -6.77 -3.01
N MET A 32 -0.16 -6.45 -4.30
CA MET A 32 -0.01 -5.09 -4.81
C MET A 32 -1.02 -4.11 -4.23
N GLY A 33 -2.24 -4.57 -3.93
CA GLY A 33 -3.30 -3.76 -3.33
C GLY A 33 -2.95 -3.24 -1.93
N LEU A 34 -2.04 -3.91 -1.22
CA LEU A 34 -1.50 -3.41 0.05
C LEU A 34 -0.42 -2.34 -0.20
N GLN A 35 0.48 -2.58 -1.14
CA GLN A 35 1.60 -1.68 -1.40
C GLN A 35 1.14 -0.31 -1.92
N VAL A 36 0.11 -0.27 -2.77
CA VAL A 36 -0.44 0.99 -3.30
C VAL A 36 -1.00 1.92 -2.23
N LEU A 37 -1.31 1.42 -1.02
CA LEU A 37 -1.79 2.25 0.08
C LEU A 37 -0.69 3.15 0.67
N PHE A 38 0.59 2.84 0.44
CA PHE A 38 1.70 3.65 0.92
C PHE A 38 2.00 4.82 -0.02
N GLU A 39 2.88 5.72 0.39
CA GLU A 39 3.28 6.89 -0.42
C GLU A 39 4.12 6.49 -1.62
N ARG A 40 5.07 5.56 -1.42
CA ARG A 40 6.06 5.14 -2.43
C ARG A 40 6.41 3.66 -2.29
N SER A 41 6.96 3.08 -3.35
CA SER A 41 7.52 1.73 -3.36
C SER A 41 8.81 1.70 -4.17
N GLU A 42 9.81 0.94 -3.72
CA GLU A 42 11.00 0.65 -4.52
C GLU A 42 10.70 -0.18 -5.77
N GLU A 43 9.53 -0.83 -5.83
CA GLU A 43 9.10 -1.60 -7.01
C GLU A 43 8.67 -0.72 -8.19
N ALA A 44 8.37 0.56 -7.97
CA ALA A 44 8.16 1.52 -9.06
C ALA A 44 8.26 2.98 -8.60
N ALA A 45 8.78 3.84 -9.47
CA ALA A 45 8.88 5.29 -9.24
C ALA A 45 7.54 6.05 -9.32
N VAL A 46 6.40 5.37 -9.24
CA VAL A 46 5.07 6.02 -9.23
C VAL A 46 4.61 6.27 -7.78
N PRO A 47 4.00 7.43 -7.50
CA PRO A 47 3.39 7.66 -6.19
C PRO A 47 2.18 6.74 -6.01
N GLY A 48 2.05 6.16 -4.81
CA GLY A 48 0.88 5.40 -4.39
C GLY A 48 -0.28 6.31 -3.97
N LEU A 49 -1.21 5.76 -3.20
CA LEU A 49 -2.40 6.45 -2.69
C LEU A 49 -2.09 7.33 -1.48
N GLY A 50 -0.98 7.07 -0.76
CA GLY A 50 -0.57 7.86 0.40
C GLY A 50 -1.53 7.79 1.60
N ILE A 51 -2.24 6.67 1.74
CA ILE A 51 -3.12 6.40 2.90
C ILE A 51 -2.28 6.14 4.15
N PHE A 52 -1.17 5.43 3.98
CA PHE A 52 -0.20 5.17 5.03
C PHE A 52 1.12 5.88 4.71
N PRO A 53 1.70 6.60 5.68
CA PRO A 53 3.00 7.22 5.48
C PRO A 53 4.08 6.14 5.34
N GLY A 54 5.06 6.38 4.47
CA GLY A 54 6.24 5.52 4.32
C GLY A 54 6.42 4.90 2.94
N VAL A 55 7.50 4.12 2.85
CA VAL A 55 8.00 3.54 1.60
C VAL A 55 8.06 2.02 1.73
N VAL A 56 7.51 1.30 0.74
CA VAL A 56 7.70 -0.14 0.61
C VAL A 56 9.08 -0.41 0.05
N THR A 57 9.94 -1.06 0.85
CA THR A 57 11.34 -1.35 0.49
C THR A 57 11.56 -2.84 0.25
N ARG A 58 12.51 -3.18 -0.62
CA ARG A 58 12.94 -4.56 -0.85
C ARG A 58 13.62 -5.13 0.40
N PHE A 59 13.40 -6.41 0.69
CA PHE A 59 14.15 -7.06 1.76
C PHE A 59 15.64 -7.17 1.46
N PRO A 60 16.49 -7.13 2.50
CA PRO A 60 17.90 -7.43 2.36
C PRO A 60 18.10 -8.84 1.78
N SER A 61 19.12 -8.98 0.94
CA SER A 61 19.47 -10.23 0.25
C SER A 61 20.19 -11.21 1.18
N THR A 62 19.56 -11.61 2.28
CA THR A 62 20.08 -12.64 3.18
C THR A 62 19.37 -13.98 2.88
N PRO A 63 20.10 -15.09 2.69
CA PRO A 63 19.56 -16.34 2.12
C PRO A 63 18.59 -17.14 3.01
N ALA A 64 18.24 -16.66 4.22
CA ALA A 64 17.48 -17.45 5.20
C ALA A 64 15.94 -17.32 5.11
N CYS A 65 15.38 -16.41 4.31
CA CYS A 65 13.94 -16.12 4.32
C CYS A 65 13.28 -16.40 2.96
N ALA A 66 12.91 -17.66 2.73
CA ALA A 66 12.27 -18.13 1.49
C ALA A 66 10.74 -17.93 1.44
N PHE A 67 10.09 -17.49 2.53
CA PHE A 67 8.68 -17.08 2.52
C PHE A 67 8.60 -15.57 2.26
N ARG A 68 8.61 -15.19 0.97
CA ARG A 68 8.81 -13.82 0.49
C ARG A 68 7.48 -13.09 0.29
N THR A 69 7.06 -12.26 1.26
CA THR A 69 6.03 -11.22 1.05
C THR A 69 6.63 -9.85 1.29
N TRP A 70 6.68 -9.00 0.25
CA TRP A 70 7.40 -7.71 0.07
C TRP A 70 7.21 -6.59 1.11
N VAL A 71 6.58 -6.83 2.26
CA VAL A 71 6.13 -5.73 3.14
C VAL A 71 6.80 -5.79 4.51
N GLY A 72 7.90 -5.05 4.68
CA GLY A 72 8.37 -4.63 6.00
C GLY A 72 7.47 -3.51 6.53
N MET A 73 6.53 -3.82 7.42
CA MET A 73 5.62 -2.83 8.03
C MET A 73 6.13 -2.44 9.41
N LYS A 74 6.22 -1.13 9.70
CA LYS A 74 6.03 -0.68 11.08
C LYS A 74 4.52 -0.70 11.35
N PRO A 75 4.04 -1.31 12.45
CA PRO A 75 2.61 -1.35 12.72
C PRO A 75 2.06 0.07 12.85
N PHE A 76 1.18 0.44 11.93
CA PHE A 76 0.37 1.64 12.03
C PHE A 76 -0.92 1.27 12.76
N LEU A 77 -0.94 1.50 14.07
CA LEU A 77 -2.15 1.39 14.87
C LEU A 77 -2.87 2.74 14.79
N ARG A 78 -3.97 2.79 14.02
CA ARG A 78 -4.88 3.94 14.08
C ARG A 78 -5.67 3.81 15.40
N PRO A 79 -5.68 4.82 16.28
CA PRO A 79 -6.55 4.78 17.46
C PRO A 79 -7.99 4.62 16.99
N ARG A 80 -8.72 3.65 17.54
CA ARG A 80 -10.12 3.40 17.23
C ARG A 80 -10.89 4.66 17.63
N ALA A 81 -11.71 5.20 16.71
CA ALA A 81 -12.64 6.28 17.05
C ALA A 81 -13.56 5.80 18.21
N PRO A 82 -13.99 6.71 19.09
CA PRO A 82 -14.84 6.37 20.25
C PRO A 82 -16.19 5.78 19.84
#